data_AF-A0A2H6F5T5-F1
#
_entry.id   AF-A0A2H6F5T5-F1
#
_cell.length_a   1.000
_cell.length_b   1.000
_cell.length_c   1.000
_cell.angle_alpha   90.00
_cell.angle_beta   90.00
_cell.angle_gamma   90.00
#
_symmetry.space_group_name_H-M   'P 1'
#
loop_
_entity.id
_entity.type
_entity.pdbx_description
1 polymer ?
#
loop_
_entity_poly.entity_id
_entity_poly.type
_entity_poly.pdbx_seq_one_letter_code
_entity_poly.pdbx_strand_id
1 'polypeptide(L)'
;MHQGCLMMLRYYNISLRDLYLKFLSSNNYAYFWFFLCYNSKLFFKIDSSTVIFITYKKETKGMIIIGEKISVIAKKVREAMNSRDPKPVQELAEAQWKAGANFIDVNIGPAEENGEDLMKWMVESIQEKVHSPLCLDTTNAAALEAGLKAHNNEWGRPLINSTSNEPDRFVMLEMAAKHNALCIALTLGKGSLPADAEERCGIAAEIMARAAEFGVPMEDLFLDPLILQVCTMQDQAQHAIKAVKMFQELNDPPMKTVVGLSNVSNGVPKEMRSLIDRVYLTLLMYEGLSAAIMNPLDKELMDVLKTTDVFLGNTLYAHSYLDM
;
A
#
# COMPACT_ATOMS: atom_id res chain seq x y z
N MET A 1 -3.24 24.94 -17.95
CA MET A 1 -4.51 24.27 -17.61
C MET A 1 -4.36 22.80 -17.95
N HIS A 2 -4.22 21.93 -16.94
CA HIS A 2 -3.88 20.52 -17.15
C HIS A 2 -5.08 19.65 -17.58
N GLN A 3 -4.76 18.48 -18.13
CA GLN A 3 -5.68 17.51 -18.74
C GLN A 3 -6.87 17.08 -17.86
N GLY A 4 -6.79 17.20 -16.52
CA GLY A 4 -7.90 16.89 -15.61
C GLY A 4 -9.20 17.67 -15.89
N CYS A 5 -9.11 18.94 -16.30
CA CYS A 5 -10.30 19.71 -16.69
C CYS A 5 -10.93 19.22 -18.00
N LEU A 6 -10.16 18.59 -18.88
CA LEU A 6 -10.62 18.06 -20.17
C LEU A 6 -11.33 16.70 -20.04
N MET A 7 -10.94 15.87 -19.07
CA MET A 7 -11.62 14.59 -18.79
C MET A 7 -13.03 14.78 -18.23
N MET A 8 -13.20 15.67 -17.24
CA MET A 8 -14.50 15.91 -16.59
C MET A 8 -15.62 16.34 -17.55
N LEU A 9 -15.29 17.09 -18.60
CA LEU A 9 -16.27 17.59 -19.57
C LEU A 9 -16.80 16.48 -20.52
N ARG A 10 -16.04 15.40 -20.71
CA ARG A 10 -16.51 14.22 -21.45
C ARG A 10 -17.55 13.41 -20.67
N TYR A 11 -17.41 13.30 -19.34
CA TYR A 11 -18.29 12.46 -18.51
C TYR A 11 -19.72 13.00 -18.39
N TYR A 12 -19.88 14.33 -18.42
CA TYR A 12 -21.20 14.99 -18.37
C TYR A 12 -21.81 15.30 -19.75
N ASN A 13 -21.14 14.90 -20.84
CA ASN A 13 -21.57 15.17 -22.22
C ASN A 13 -21.77 16.68 -22.54
N ILE A 14 -21.06 17.56 -21.81
CA ILE A 14 -21.07 19.01 -22.01
C ILE A 14 -19.80 19.38 -22.78
N SER A 15 -19.92 19.76 -24.05
CA SER A 15 -18.73 20.11 -24.81
C SER A 15 -18.16 21.46 -24.33
N LEU A 16 -16.82 21.59 -24.37
CA LEU A 16 -16.14 22.88 -24.19
C LEU A 16 -16.71 23.97 -25.11
N ARG A 17 -17.16 23.56 -26.31
CA ARG A 17 -17.79 24.42 -27.30
C ARG A 17 -19.13 24.98 -26.81
N ASP A 18 -19.95 24.20 -26.09
CA ASP A 18 -21.26 24.67 -25.60
C ASP A 18 -21.12 25.63 -24.41
N LEU A 19 -20.15 25.38 -23.52
CA LEU A 19 -19.81 26.33 -22.45
C LEU A 19 -19.28 27.66 -23.04
N TYR A 20 -18.43 27.57 -24.07
CA TYR A 20 -17.85 28.72 -24.77
C TYR A 20 -18.88 29.46 -25.64
N LEU A 21 -19.82 28.77 -26.28
CA LEU A 21 -20.92 29.37 -27.04
C LEU A 21 -21.93 30.05 -26.11
N LYS A 22 -22.23 29.48 -24.94
CA LYS A 22 -23.02 30.19 -23.90
C LYS A 22 -22.32 31.47 -23.46
N PHE A 23 -21.02 31.41 -23.17
CA PHE A 23 -20.18 32.56 -22.84
C PHE A 23 -20.20 33.65 -23.93
N LEU A 24 -20.12 33.29 -25.21
CA LEU A 24 -20.24 34.24 -26.33
C LEU A 24 -21.67 34.78 -26.54
N SER A 25 -22.70 34.02 -26.16
CA SER A 25 -24.11 34.45 -26.29
C SER A 25 -24.57 35.41 -25.17
N SER A 26 -23.91 35.36 -24.01
CA SER A 26 -24.17 36.27 -22.90
C SER A 26 -23.36 37.56 -23.07
N ASN A 27 -23.98 38.62 -23.60
CA ASN A 27 -23.38 39.95 -23.82
C ASN A 27 -22.94 40.72 -22.54
N ASN A 28 -22.80 40.04 -21.39
CA ASN A 28 -22.32 40.61 -20.14
C ASN A 28 -20.84 40.27 -19.91
N TYR A 29 -19.96 41.18 -20.33
CA TYR A 29 -18.53 41.19 -19.99
C TYR A 29 -18.27 41.59 -18.51
N ALA A 30 -19.11 41.14 -17.59
CA ALA A 30 -19.17 41.61 -16.21
C ALA A 30 -18.73 40.52 -15.22
N TYR A 31 -17.48 40.66 -14.74
CA TYR A 31 -16.90 40.00 -13.56
C TYR A 31 -16.81 38.47 -13.54
N PHE A 32 -15.61 37.98 -13.83
CA PHE A 32 -15.13 36.67 -13.38
C PHE A 32 -13.64 36.78 -12.99
N TRP A 33 -13.07 35.69 -12.45
CA TRP A 33 -11.70 35.56 -11.92
C TRP A 33 -11.49 36.06 -10.47
N PHE A 34 -12.00 35.29 -9.52
CA PHE A 34 -11.34 35.08 -8.23
C PHE A 34 -11.21 33.58 -7.98
N PHE A 35 -9.97 33.06 -8.00
CA PHE A 35 -9.68 31.67 -7.63
C PHE A 35 -9.24 31.64 -6.17
N LEU A 36 -10.13 31.18 -5.29
CA LEU A 36 -9.82 30.84 -3.91
C LEU A 36 -9.88 29.33 -3.76
N CYS A 37 -8.73 28.66 -3.79
CA CYS A 37 -8.65 27.26 -3.38
C CYS A 37 -8.74 27.20 -1.86
N TYR A 38 -9.84 26.65 -1.33
CA TYR A 38 -10.00 26.40 0.09
C TYR A 38 -10.67 25.03 0.29
N ASN A 39 -10.01 24.13 1.03
CA ASN A 39 -10.47 22.76 1.32
C ASN A 39 -11.03 22.01 0.10
N SER A 40 -10.24 21.95 -0.97
CA SER A 40 -10.49 21.14 -2.17
C SER A 40 -11.80 21.44 -2.92
N LYS A 41 -12.32 22.67 -2.78
CA LYS A 41 -13.46 23.20 -3.52
C LYS A 41 -13.00 24.26 -4.53
N LEU A 42 -13.46 24.13 -5.77
CA LEU A 42 -13.45 25.24 -6.74
C LEU A 42 -14.80 25.96 -6.71
N PHE A 43 -14.72 27.28 -6.78
CA PHE A 43 -15.87 28.19 -6.80
C PHE A 43 -16.00 28.81 -8.19
N PHE A 44 -17.17 28.72 -8.81
CA PHE A 44 -17.46 29.34 -10.10
C PHE A 44 -18.62 30.31 -9.99
N LYS A 45 -18.37 31.54 -10.48
CA LYS A 45 -19.10 32.80 -10.22
C LYS A 45 -20.50 32.53 -9.69
N ILE A 46 -21.55 32.46 -10.52
CA ILE A 46 -21.66 32.73 -11.95
C ILE A 46 -22.20 34.15 -12.11
N ASP A 47 -23.48 34.35 -11.81
CA ASP A 47 -24.16 35.65 -11.76
C ASP A 47 -24.33 36.11 -10.30
N SER A 48 -25.13 37.15 -10.04
CA SER A 48 -25.36 37.67 -8.68
C SER A 48 -26.08 36.70 -7.73
N SER A 49 -26.76 35.68 -8.27
CA SER A 49 -27.64 34.74 -7.55
C SER A 49 -27.15 33.28 -7.55
N THR A 50 -26.41 32.87 -8.59
CA THR A 50 -25.97 31.47 -8.78
C THR A 50 -24.50 31.30 -8.39
N VAL A 51 -24.14 30.24 -7.64
CA VAL A 51 -22.74 29.81 -7.37
C VAL A 51 -22.66 28.30 -7.61
N ILE A 52 -21.72 27.85 -8.45
CA ILE A 52 -21.47 26.40 -8.62
C ILE A 52 -20.32 25.97 -7.69
N PHE A 53 -20.59 24.90 -6.94
CA PHE A 53 -19.60 24.21 -6.11
C PHE A 53 -19.09 22.98 -6.85
N ILE A 54 -17.80 22.95 -7.20
CA ILE A 54 -17.14 21.70 -7.59
C ILE A 54 -16.25 21.26 -6.44
N THR A 55 -16.70 20.23 -5.71
CA THR A 55 -15.86 19.57 -4.69
C THR A 55 -15.02 18.53 -5.42
N TYR A 56 -13.72 18.81 -5.59
CA TYR A 56 -12.79 17.81 -6.09
C TYR A 56 -12.13 17.14 -4.89
N LYS A 57 -12.61 15.95 -4.51
CA LYS A 57 -11.90 15.13 -3.55
C LYS A 57 -10.68 14.54 -4.27
N LYS A 58 -9.53 15.21 -4.20
CA LYS A 58 -8.25 14.51 -4.44
C LYS A 58 -8.20 13.43 -3.37
N GLU A 59 -8.28 12.17 -3.77
CA GLU A 59 -7.94 11.10 -2.84
C GLU A 59 -6.47 11.27 -2.48
N THR A 60 -6.23 11.52 -1.20
CA THR A 60 -4.89 11.55 -0.64
C THR A 60 -4.39 10.11 -0.62
N LYS A 61 -3.67 9.70 -1.67
CA LYS A 61 -2.83 8.48 -1.66
C LYS A 61 -1.71 8.69 -0.63
N GLY A 62 -2.03 8.62 0.66
CA GLY A 62 -1.02 8.44 1.70
C GLY A 62 -0.43 7.04 1.58
N MET A 63 0.86 6.91 1.86
CA MET A 63 1.54 5.61 1.89
C MET A 63 0.87 4.68 2.91
N ILE A 64 0.56 3.44 2.53
CA ILE A 64 0.08 2.42 3.46
C ILE A 64 1.27 1.79 4.17
N ILE A 65 1.36 2.00 5.48
CA ILE A 65 2.44 1.50 6.33
C ILE A 65 2.01 0.17 6.95
N ILE A 66 2.78 -0.89 6.69
CA ILE A 66 2.59 -2.23 7.27
C ILE A 66 3.73 -2.47 8.26
N GLY A 67 3.41 -2.59 9.55
CA GLY A 67 4.41 -2.66 10.63
C GLY A 67 5.08 -4.03 10.76
N GLU A 68 6.36 -4.12 10.40
CA GLU A 68 7.14 -5.37 10.29
C GLU A 68 7.60 -6.02 11.63
N LYS A 69 7.43 -5.38 12.80
CA LYS A 69 8.20 -5.76 14.01
C LYS A 69 7.76 -7.08 14.66
N ILE A 70 6.67 -7.68 14.22
CA ILE A 70 6.15 -8.95 14.74
C ILE A 70 6.48 -10.07 13.75
N SER A 71 7.69 -10.62 13.89
CA SER A 71 8.18 -11.74 13.07
C SER A 71 8.84 -12.81 13.94
N VAL A 72 8.64 -14.09 13.58
CA VAL A 72 9.26 -15.27 14.20
C VAL A 72 10.81 -15.22 14.19
N ILE A 73 11.42 -14.41 13.33
CA ILE A 73 12.88 -14.19 13.31
C ILE A 73 13.31 -13.42 14.57
N ALA A 74 12.51 -12.46 15.03
CA ALA A 74 12.81 -11.63 16.19
C ALA A 74 12.69 -12.43 17.50
N LYS A 75 13.80 -12.50 18.27
CA LYS A 75 13.90 -13.32 19.49
C LYS A 75 12.75 -13.09 20.48
N LYS A 76 12.44 -11.82 20.84
CA LYS A 76 11.35 -11.46 21.77
C LYS A 76 9.99 -11.98 21.30
N VAL A 77 9.73 -11.97 19.99
CA VAL A 77 8.46 -12.41 19.39
C VAL A 77 8.38 -13.94 19.39
N ARG A 78 9.45 -14.63 18.97
CA ARG A 78 9.52 -16.10 18.99
C ARG A 78 9.40 -16.69 20.40
N GLU A 79 10.03 -16.06 21.39
CA GLU A 79 9.90 -16.47 22.79
C GLU A 79 8.44 -16.34 23.26
N ALA A 80 7.75 -15.26 22.89
CA ALA A 80 6.34 -15.04 23.18
C ALA A 80 5.40 -16.04 22.49
N MET A 81 5.63 -16.36 21.21
CA MET A 81 4.89 -17.40 20.47
C MET A 81 5.00 -18.76 21.17
N ASN A 82 6.21 -19.13 21.61
CA ASN A 82 6.51 -20.40 22.25
C ASN A 82 5.90 -20.51 23.67
N SER A 83 5.89 -19.41 24.44
CA SER A 83 5.32 -19.39 25.80
C SER A 83 3.82 -19.07 25.84
N ARG A 84 3.23 -18.69 24.70
CA ARG A 84 1.88 -18.10 24.60
C ARG A 84 1.70 -16.87 25.51
N ASP A 85 2.76 -16.10 25.72
CA ASP A 85 2.71 -14.81 26.41
C ASP A 85 2.27 -13.71 25.42
N PRO A 86 1.06 -13.12 25.56
CA PRO A 86 0.58 -12.11 24.61
C PRO A 86 1.27 -10.76 24.79
N LYS A 87 1.85 -10.48 25.98
CA LYS A 87 2.32 -9.14 26.32
C LYS A 87 3.44 -8.63 25.40
N PRO A 88 4.49 -9.41 25.05
CA PRO A 88 5.52 -8.98 24.10
C PRO A 88 5.01 -8.59 22.71
N VAL A 89 3.99 -9.29 22.20
CA VAL A 89 3.41 -9.03 20.87
C VAL A 89 2.42 -7.87 20.91
N GLN A 90 1.62 -7.78 21.98
CA GLN A 90 0.73 -6.65 22.26
C GLN A 90 1.48 -5.32 22.38
N GLU A 91 2.57 -5.27 23.17
CA GLU A 91 3.42 -4.08 23.31
C GLU A 91 3.99 -3.61 21.96
N LEU A 92 4.42 -4.56 21.10
CA LEU A 92 4.98 -4.25 19.79
C LEU A 92 3.89 -3.81 18.80
N ALA A 93 2.73 -4.46 18.80
CA ALA A 93 1.61 -4.05 17.94
C ALA A 93 1.13 -2.64 18.29
N GLU A 94 0.91 -2.37 19.58
CA GLU A 94 0.42 -1.08 20.05
C GLU A 94 1.44 0.05 19.76
N ALA A 95 2.74 -0.21 19.94
CA ALA A 95 3.79 0.75 19.60
C ALA A 95 3.81 1.08 18.10
N GLN A 96 3.69 0.08 17.22
CA GLN A 96 3.68 0.28 15.77
C GLN A 96 2.42 1.02 15.30
N TRP A 97 1.25 0.67 15.85
CA TRP A 97 -0.02 1.34 15.55
C TRP A 97 0.03 2.81 15.96
N LYS A 98 0.50 3.11 17.18
CA LYS A 98 0.73 4.49 17.67
C LYS A 98 1.76 5.28 16.85
N ALA A 99 2.69 4.58 16.18
CA ALA A 99 3.67 5.18 15.28
C ALA A 99 3.14 5.39 13.85
N GLY A 100 1.87 5.06 13.56
CA GLY A 100 1.21 5.33 12.29
C GLY A 100 1.08 4.14 11.35
N ALA A 101 1.34 2.91 11.81
CA ALA A 101 1.09 1.72 10.99
C ALA A 101 -0.41 1.52 10.71
N ASN A 102 -0.77 1.36 9.43
CA ASN A 102 -2.13 1.08 8.98
C ASN A 102 -2.48 -0.41 9.11
N PHE A 103 -1.49 -1.27 8.91
CA PHE A 103 -1.57 -2.71 9.18
C PHE A 103 -0.45 -3.12 10.14
N ILE A 104 -0.70 -4.16 10.92
CA ILE A 104 0.37 -4.85 11.68
C ILE A 104 0.66 -6.15 10.95
N ASP A 105 1.92 -6.38 10.57
CA ASP A 105 2.35 -7.66 10.01
C ASP A 105 2.43 -8.72 11.11
N VAL A 106 2.05 -9.96 10.78
CA VAL A 106 1.94 -11.09 11.70
C VAL A 106 2.67 -12.28 11.12
N ASN A 107 3.99 -12.18 11.07
CA ASN A 107 4.86 -13.21 10.52
C ASN A 107 5.14 -14.31 11.55
N ILE A 108 4.51 -15.48 11.37
CA ILE A 108 4.75 -16.69 12.18
C ILE A 108 5.71 -17.69 11.51
N GLY A 109 6.18 -17.37 10.30
CA GLY A 109 6.94 -18.29 9.45
C GLY A 109 6.09 -19.46 8.92
N PRO A 110 6.71 -20.60 8.56
CA PRO A 110 5.99 -21.77 8.05
C PRO A 110 5.10 -22.47 9.08
N ALA A 111 5.45 -22.40 10.38
CA ALA A 111 4.68 -22.97 11.48
C ALA A 111 4.08 -24.37 11.19
N GLU A 112 4.94 -25.31 10.79
CA GLU A 112 4.54 -26.65 10.31
C GLU A 112 3.76 -27.46 11.36
N GLU A 113 4.06 -27.22 12.65
CA GLU A 113 3.33 -27.78 13.79
C GLU A 113 2.46 -26.69 14.46
N ASN A 114 1.17 -26.99 14.67
CA ASN A 114 0.20 -26.14 15.38
C ASN A 114 0.05 -24.71 14.80
N GLY A 115 0.31 -24.53 13.50
CA GLY A 115 0.21 -23.23 12.83
C GLY A 115 -1.17 -22.57 12.89
N GLU A 116 -2.24 -23.37 12.85
CA GLU A 116 -3.63 -22.88 13.02
C GLU A 116 -3.84 -22.21 14.38
N ASP A 117 -3.50 -22.91 15.46
CA ASP A 117 -3.62 -22.40 16.83
C ASP A 117 -2.67 -21.23 17.09
N LEU A 118 -1.48 -21.23 16.48
CA LEU A 118 -0.52 -20.13 16.58
C LEU A 118 -1.01 -18.87 15.87
N MET A 119 -1.46 -18.96 14.63
CA MET A 119 -1.96 -17.79 13.89
C MET A 119 -3.22 -17.23 14.55
N LYS A 120 -4.16 -18.09 14.93
CA LYS A 120 -5.36 -17.67 15.68
C LYS A 120 -4.99 -16.90 16.95
N TRP A 121 -4.11 -17.47 17.78
CA TRP A 121 -3.67 -16.84 19.02
C TRP A 121 -2.97 -15.49 18.78
N MET A 122 -2.12 -15.39 17.74
CA MET A 122 -1.47 -14.14 17.37
C MET A 122 -2.47 -13.05 16.98
N VAL A 123 -3.43 -13.39 16.12
CA VAL A 123 -4.49 -12.48 15.65
C VAL A 123 -5.33 -11.98 16.83
N GLU A 124 -5.89 -12.89 17.63
CA GLU A 124 -6.71 -12.56 18.82
C GLU A 124 -5.92 -11.71 19.84
N SER A 125 -4.66 -12.07 20.11
CA SER A 125 -3.81 -11.35 21.08
C SER A 125 -3.49 -9.93 20.63
N ILE A 126 -3.18 -9.71 19.35
CA ILE A 126 -2.88 -8.38 18.80
C ILE A 126 -4.14 -7.52 18.80
N GLN A 127 -5.26 -8.07 18.33
CA GLN A 127 -6.52 -7.35 18.21
C GLN A 127 -7.18 -7.04 19.57
N GLU A 128 -6.76 -7.67 20.67
CA GLU A 128 -7.12 -7.21 22.03
C GLU A 128 -6.63 -5.78 22.34
N LYS A 129 -5.57 -5.28 21.66
CA LYS A 129 -4.95 -3.97 21.93
C LYS A 129 -4.93 -2.99 20.75
N VAL A 130 -5.10 -3.47 19.52
CA VAL A 130 -4.92 -2.67 18.31
C VAL A 130 -6.16 -2.74 17.42
N HIS A 131 -6.82 -1.60 17.21
CA HIS A 131 -7.97 -1.46 16.33
C HIS A 131 -7.52 -1.16 14.89
N SER A 132 -6.83 -2.11 14.28
CA SER A 132 -6.32 -2.05 12.91
C SER A 132 -6.48 -3.41 12.22
N PRO A 133 -6.58 -3.46 10.88
CA PRO A 133 -6.51 -4.71 10.15
C PRO A 133 -5.10 -5.30 10.20
N LEU A 134 -4.98 -6.62 10.06
CA LEU A 134 -3.70 -7.33 10.12
C LEU A 134 -3.23 -7.76 8.73
N CYS A 135 -1.91 -7.77 8.55
CA CYS A 135 -1.22 -8.41 7.45
C CYS A 135 -0.76 -9.79 7.92
N LEU A 136 -1.39 -10.85 7.42
CA LEU A 136 -1.18 -12.22 7.87
C LEU A 136 -0.07 -12.85 7.02
N ASP A 137 1.13 -13.00 7.61
CA ASP A 137 2.32 -13.49 6.92
C ASP A 137 2.63 -14.94 7.33
N THR A 138 2.36 -15.85 6.40
CA THR A 138 2.77 -17.25 6.49
C THR A 138 2.74 -17.94 5.13
N THR A 139 3.58 -18.96 4.96
CA THR A 139 3.47 -19.86 3.82
C THR A 139 2.42 -20.96 4.01
N ASN A 140 1.93 -21.18 5.24
CA ASN A 140 1.04 -22.27 5.61
C ASN A 140 -0.44 -21.90 5.42
N ALA A 141 -1.09 -22.55 4.44
CA ALA A 141 -2.47 -22.26 4.08
C ALA A 141 -3.48 -22.55 5.20
N ALA A 142 -3.26 -23.57 6.04
CA ALA A 142 -4.14 -23.87 7.17
C ALA A 142 -4.03 -22.77 8.24
N ALA A 143 -2.80 -22.38 8.58
CA ALA A 143 -2.54 -21.27 9.49
C ALA A 143 -3.18 -19.95 9.01
N LEU A 144 -3.07 -19.65 7.71
CA LEU A 144 -3.71 -18.47 7.12
C LEU A 144 -5.24 -18.52 7.21
N GLU A 145 -5.86 -19.64 6.83
CA GLU A 145 -7.31 -19.86 6.95
C GLU A 145 -7.81 -19.72 8.40
N ALA A 146 -7.03 -20.15 9.40
CA ALA A 146 -7.32 -19.95 10.82
C ALA A 146 -7.22 -18.47 11.23
N GLY A 147 -6.18 -17.76 10.77
CA GLY A 147 -6.02 -16.32 10.99
C GLY A 147 -7.14 -15.49 10.37
N LEU A 148 -7.52 -15.78 9.13
CA LEU A 148 -8.63 -15.11 8.42
C LEU A 148 -9.98 -15.27 9.14
N LYS A 149 -10.23 -16.44 9.76
CA LYS A 149 -11.43 -16.67 10.59
C LYS A 149 -11.41 -15.96 11.94
N ALA A 150 -10.22 -15.78 12.51
CA ALA A 150 -10.04 -15.12 13.80
C ALA A 150 -10.03 -13.58 13.71
N HIS A 151 -9.75 -13.04 12.51
CA HIS A 151 -9.58 -11.62 12.29
C HIS A 151 -10.87 -10.82 12.46
N ASN A 152 -10.80 -9.73 13.24
CA ASN A 152 -11.90 -8.77 13.37
C ASN A 152 -11.99 -7.87 12.13
N ASN A 153 -12.91 -8.22 11.22
CA ASN A 153 -13.16 -7.48 9.99
C ASN A 153 -13.83 -6.11 10.19
N GLU A 154 -14.31 -5.76 11.39
CA GLU A 154 -14.87 -4.43 11.67
C GLU A 154 -13.82 -3.31 11.61
N TRP A 155 -12.53 -3.65 11.78
CA TRP A 155 -11.42 -2.69 11.73
C TRP A 155 -10.77 -2.60 10.34
N GLY A 156 -11.31 -3.32 9.36
CA GLY A 156 -10.81 -3.36 7.99
C GLY A 156 -10.70 -4.80 7.49
N ARG A 157 -10.43 -4.96 6.20
CA ARG A 157 -10.20 -6.28 5.59
C ARG A 157 -8.77 -6.74 5.89
N PRO A 158 -8.53 -8.02 6.22
CA PRO A 158 -7.18 -8.54 6.41
C PRO A 158 -6.41 -8.51 5.10
N LEU A 159 -5.08 -8.42 5.19
CA LEU A 159 -4.16 -8.51 4.05
C LEU A 159 -3.44 -9.85 4.11
N ILE A 160 -3.51 -10.63 3.04
CA ILE A 160 -2.79 -11.90 2.91
C ILE A 160 -1.37 -11.62 2.38
N ASN A 161 -0.36 -12.03 3.14
CA ASN A 161 1.03 -12.03 2.73
C ASN A 161 1.52 -13.49 2.63
N SER A 162 1.62 -14.08 1.44
CA SER A 162 1.39 -13.55 0.09
C SER A 162 1.14 -14.69 -0.91
N THR A 163 0.60 -14.38 -2.10
CA THR A 163 0.65 -15.28 -3.27
C THR A 163 1.91 -15.02 -4.12
N SER A 164 2.26 -15.96 -4.98
CA SER A 164 3.18 -15.77 -6.11
C SER A 164 2.54 -16.35 -7.38
N ASN A 165 3.29 -16.44 -8.49
CA ASN A 165 2.89 -17.15 -9.71
C ASN A 165 3.21 -18.67 -9.68
N GLU A 166 3.47 -19.22 -8.51
CA GLU A 166 3.70 -20.66 -8.31
C GLU A 166 2.37 -21.38 -8.00
N PRO A 167 2.04 -22.52 -8.64
CA PRO A 167 0.70 -23.12 -8.54
C PRO A 167 0.25 -23.52 -7.13
N ASP A 168 1.17 -23.86 -6.23
CA ASP A 168 0.89 -24.18 -4.82
C ASP A 168 0.55 -22.93 -3.99
N ARG A 169 0.89 -21.73 -4.48
CA ARG A 169 0.53 -20.45 -3.86
C ARG A 169 -0.86 -19.95 -4.26
N PHE A 170 -1.48 -20.48 -5.31
CA PHE A 170 -2.80 -20.04 -5.80
C PHE A 170 -3.93 -20.22 -4.78
N VAL A 171 -3.77 -21.14 -3.82
CA VAL A 171 -4.67 -21.29 -2.67
C VAL A 171 -4.82 -20.00 -1.85
N MET A 172 -3.83 -19.09 -1.90
CA MET A 172 -3.89 -17.77 -1.27
C MET A 172 -4.85 -16.82 -1.99
N LEU A 173 -5.00 -16.93 -3.32
CA LEU A 173 -6.00 -16.20 -4.10
C LEU A 173 -7.41 -16.75 -3.85
N GLU A 174 -7.56 -18.08 -3.78
CA GLU A 174 -8.82 -18.72 -3.39
C GLU A 174 -9.28 -18.26 -2.00
N MET A 175 -8.37 -18.20 -1.02
CA MET A 175 -8.65 -17.65 0.30
C MET A 175 -8.97 -16.15 0.27
N ALA A 176 -8.28 -15.36 -0.55
CA ALA A 176 -8.57 -13.93 -0.70
C ALA A 176 -10.01 -13.69 -1.17
N ALA A 177 -10.44 -14.38 -2.23
CA ALA A 177 -11.81 -14.29 -2.75
C ALA A 177 -12.83 -14.80 -1.73
N LYS A 178 -12.59 -15.97 -1.13
CA LYS A 178 -13.49 -16.62 -0.15
C LYS A 178 -13.74 -15.78 1.11
N HIS A 179 -12.71 -15.13 1.65
CA HIS A 179 -12.80 -14.37 2.90
C HIS A 179 -12.95 -12.86 2.68
N ASN A 180 -13.05 -12.40 1.42
CA ASN A 180 -13.03 -10.98 1.07
C ASN A 180 -11.79 -10.27 1.67
N ALA A 181 -10.62 -10.87 1.53
CA ALA A 181 -9.34 -10.32 2.00
C ALA A 181 -8.60 -9.56 0.87
N LEU A 182 -7.68 -8.67 1.25
CA LEU A 182 -6.70 -8.10 0.34
C LEU A 182 -5.56 -9.11 0.13
N CYS A 183 -4.78 -9.03 -0.96
CA CYS A 183 -3.70 -9.98 -1.21
C CYS A 183 -2.43 -9.30 -1.75
N ILE A 184 -1.28 -9.61 -1.17
CA ILE A 184 0.05 -9.32 -1.73
C ILE A 184 0.40 -10.39 -2.77
N ALA A 185 0.80 -9.96 -3.95
CA ALA A 185 1.25 -10.79 -5.07
C ALA A 185 2.73 -10.52 -5.37
N LEU A 186 3.60 -11.42 -4.90
CA LEU A 186 5.03 -11.40 -5.22
C LEU A 186 5.23 -11.74 -6.70
N THR A 187 6.01 -10.94 -7.42
CA THR A 187 6.44 -11.26 -8.80
C THR A 187 7.57 -12.29 -8.79
N LEU A 188 7.27 -13.46 -8.23
CA LEU A 188 8.07 -14.67 -8.26
C LEU A 188 7.29 -15.72 -9.04
N GLY A 189 7.95 -16.41 -9.96
CA GLY A 189 7.37 -17.50 -10.74
C GLY A 189 8.13 -18.80 -10.53
N LYS A 190 7.71 -19.84 -11.27
CA LYS A 190 8.35 -21.16 -11.21
C LYS A 190 9.75 -21.13 -11.84
N GLY A 191 10.79 -20.91 -11.03
CA GLY A 191 12.17 -20.99 -11.48
C GLY A 191 13.15 -20.17 -10.65
N SER A 192 13.95 -19.35 -11.33
CA SER A 192 14.87 -18.40 -10.73
C SER A 192 14.18 -17.09 -10.35
N LEU A 193 14.91 -16.23 -9.64
CA LEU A 193 14.54 -14.82 -9.47
C LEU A 193 14.38 -14.15 -10.86
N PRO A 194 13.43 -13.21 -11.02
CA PRO A 194 13.27 -12.47 -12.27
C PRO A 194 14.48 -11.57 -12.53
N ALA A 195 14.98 -11.58 -13.76
CA ALA A 195 16.20 -10.88 -14.14
C ALA A 195 16.07 -9.35 -14.08
N ASP A 196 14.95 -8.81 -14.56
CA ASP A 196 14.74 -7.36 -14.72
C ASP A 196 13.32 -6.90 -14.37
N ALA A 197 12.95 -5.68 -14.80
CA ALA A 197 11.63 -5.10 -14.52
C ALA A 197 10.55 -5.61 -15.49
N GLU A 198 10.94 -5.88 -16.74
CA GLU A 198 10.09 -6.43 -17.78
C GLU A 198 9.61 -7.84 -17.42
N GLU A 199 10.50 -8.72 -16.95
CA GLU A 199 10.12 -10.06 -16.48
C GLU A 199 9.17 -10.00 -15.27
N ARG A 200 9.44 -9.11 -14.31
CA ARG A 200 8.53 -8.84 -13.17
C ARG A 200 7.13 -8.42 -13.65
N CYS A 201 7.03 -7.61 -14.69
CA CYS A 201 5.75 -7.17 -15.25
C CYS A 201 5.01 -8.30 -15.99
N GLY A 202 5.74 -9.20 -16.67
CA GLY A 202 5.17 -10.43 -17.22
C GLY A 202 4.54 -11.29 -16.13
N ILE A 203 5.30 -11.57 -15.06
CA ILE A 203 4.81 -12.34 -13.90
C ILE A 203 3.62 -11.63 -13.23
N ALA A 204 3.66 -10.31 -13.05
CA ALA A 204 2.55 -9.54 -12.50
C ALA A 204 1.26 -9.69 -13.32
N ALA A 205 1.35 -9.59 -14.66
CA ALA A 205 0.21 -9.76 -15.55
C ALA A 205 -0.37 -11.18 -15.50
N GLU A 206 0.48 -12.21 -15.36
CA GLU A 206 0.03 -13.59 -15.14
C GLU A 206 -0.71 -13.75 -13.80
N ILE A 207 -0.19 -13.19 -12.70
CA ILE A 207 -0.87 -13.23 -11.40
C ILE A 207 -2.19 -12.44 -11.44
N MET A 208 -2.25 -11.29 -12.12
CA MET A 208 -3.49 -10.54 -12.32
C MET A 208 -4.55 -11.37 -13.06
N ALA A 209 -4.16 -12.12 -14.10
CA ALA A 209 -5.06 -13.03 -14.79
C ALA A 209 -5.57 -14.15 -13.86
N ARG A 210 -4.70 -14.76 -13.03
CA ARG A 210 -5.11 -15.75 -12.02
C ARG A 210 -6.03 -15.16 -10.96
N ALA A 211 -5.73 -13.97 -10.45
CA ALA A 211 -6.56 -13.26 -9.48
C ALA A 211 -7.98 -13.05 -10.03
N ALA A 212 -8.10 -12.65 -11.31
CA ALA A 212 -9.40 -12.55 -11.97
C ALA A 212 -10.12 -13.90 -12.13
N GLU A 213 -9.41 -14.98 -12.49
CA GLU A 213 -9.97 -16.35 -12.57
C GLU A 213 -10.54 -16.83 -11.23
N PHE A 214 -9.89 -16.52 -10.11
CA PHE A 214 -10.36 -16.84 -8.76
C PHE A 214 -11.37 -15.84 -8.18
N GLY A 215 -11.65 -14.73 -8.87
CA GLY A 215 -12.62 -13.72 -8.44
C GLY A 215 -12.08 -12.69 -7.43
N VAL A 216 -10.76 -12.50 -7.35
CA VAL A 216 -10.12 -11.43 -6.57
C VAL A 216 -10.13 -10.13 -7.38
N PRO A 217 -10.71 -9.02 -6.86
CA PRO A 217 -10.70 -7.73 -7.55
C PRO A 217 -9.30 -7.15 -7.74
N MET A 218 -9.04 -6.44 -8.84
CA MET A 218 -7.72 -5.85 -9.11
C MET A 218 -7.35 -4.77 -8.09
N GLU A 219 -8.34 -4.04 -7.58
CA GLU A 219 -8.17 -3.05 -6.51
C GLU A 219 -7.77 -3.67 -5.16
N ASP A 220 -7.89 -4.98 -4.98
CA ASP A 220 -7.53 -5.69 -3.75
C ASP A 220 -6.17 -6.38 -3.82
N LEU A 221 -5.56 -6.39 -5.00
CA LEU A 221 -4.26 -6.98 -5.28
C LEU A 221 -3.15 -5.93 -5.15
N PHE A 222 -2.11 -6.25 -4.36
CA PHE A 222 -0.92 -5.43 -4.18
C PHE A 222 0.27 -6.14 -4.83
N LEU A 223 0.79 -5.60 -5.94
CA LEU A 223 1.93 -6.17 -6.65
C LEU A 223 3.25 -5.86 -5.91
N ASP A 224 4.02 -6.88 -5.57
CA ASP A 224 5.35 -6.73 -4.95
C ASP A 224 6.45 -7.15 -5.94
N PRO A 225 7.38 -6.23 -6.30
CA PRO A 225 8.46 -6.49 -7.26
C PRO A 225 9.59 -7.38 -6.71
N LEU A 226 9.46 -7.92 -5.50
CA LEU A 226 10.44 -8.71 -4.76
C LEU A 226 11.77 -7.97 -4.55
N ILE A 227 11.84 -7.20 -3.45
CA ILE A 227 13.05 -6.50 -3.02
C ILE A 227 14.10 -7.49 -2.50
N LEU A 228 15.33 -7.33 -2.98
CA LEU A 228 16.48 -8.18 -2.69
C LEU A 228 17.63 -7.36 -2.08
N GLN A 229 18.54 -8.01 -1.34
CA GLN A 229 19.59 -7.28 -0.62
C GLN A 229 20.62 -6.58 -1.53
N VAL A 230 20.81 -5.29 -1.31
CA VAL A 230 21.67 -4.43 -2.16
C VAL A 230 23.15 -4.81 -2.08
N CYS A 231 23.59 -5.44 -0.98
CA CYS A 231 24.99 -5.81 -0.76
C CYS A 231 25.48 -6.97 -1.65
N THR A 232 24.56 -7.76 -2.23
CA THR A 232 24.91 -8.85 -3.15
C THR A 232 24.18 -8.77 -4.50
N MET A 233 23.11 -7.97 -4.61
CA MET A 233 22.24 -7.86 -5.80
C MET A 233 21.86 -6.38 -6.05
N GLN A 234 22.88 -5.53 -6.24
CA GLN A 234 22.72 -4.08 -6.37
C GLN A 234 21.92 -3.66 -7.62
N ASP A 235 22.06 -4.40 -8.70
CA ASP A 235 21.31 -4.28 -9.96
C ASP A 235 19.80 -4.46 -9.72
N GLN A 236 19.42 -5.47 -8.93
CA GLN A 236 18.02 -5.79 -8.64
C GLN A 236 17.28 -4.65 -7.93
N ALA A 237 17.98 -3.82 -7.16
CA ALA A 237 17.40 -2.64 -6.54
C ALA A 237 16.89 -1.61 -7.58
N GLN A 238 17.58 -1.45 -8.71
CA GLN A 238 17.14 -0.60 -9.83
C GLN A 238 16.00 -1.24 -10.63
N HIS A 239 16.08 -2.55 -10.87
CA HIS A 239 15.02 -3.30 -11.55
C HIS A 239 13.69 -3.25 -10.78
N ALA A 240 13.71 -3.35 -9.45
CA ALA A 240 12.51 -3.23 -8.64
C ALA A 240 11.91 -1.81 -8.62
N ILE A 241 12.73 -0.74 -8.58
CA ILE A 241 12.23 0.65 -8.72
C ILE A 241 11.50 0.82 -10.06
N LYS A 242 12.11 0.36 -11.15
CA LYS A 242 11.50 0.41 -12.49
C LYS A 242 10.22 -0.45 -12.57
N ALA A 243 10.18 -1.60 -11.90
CA ALA A 243 8.99 -2.44 -11.85
C ALA A 243 7.82 -1.75 -11.13
N VAL A 244 8.04 -1.05 -10.00
CA VAL A 244 6.98 -0.26 -9.33
C VAL A 244 6.33 0.75 -10.28
N LYS A 245 7.15 1.46 -11.06
CA LYS A 245 6.66 2.37 -12.10
C LYS A 245 5.79 1.65 -13.12
N MET A 246 6.32 0.58 -13.71
CA MET A 246 5.63 -0.18 -14.75
C MET A 246 4.32 -0.79 -14.23
N PHE A 247 4.25 -1.20 -12.95
CA PHE A 247 3.00 -1.65 -12.31
C PHE A 247 1.93 -0.55 -12.23
N GLN A 248 2.30 0.74 -12.10
CA GLN A 248 1.35 1.85 -12.22
C GLN A 248 0.79 1.99 -13.65
N GLU A 249 1.53 1.52 -14.66
CA GLU A 249 1.18 1.61 -16.08
C GLU A 249 0.44 0.35 -16.60
N LEU A 250 0.37 -0.75 -15.82
CA LEU A 250 -0.29 -2.02 -16.20
C LEU A 250 -1.83 -1.96 -16.24
N ASN A 251 -2.47 -1.04 -15.52
CA ASN A 251 -3.93 -0.97 -15.38
C ASN A 251 -4.43 0.48 -15.22
N ASP A 252 -5.69 0.73 -15.59
CA ASP A 252 -6.40 1.97 -15.28
C ASP A 252 -7.70 1.62 -14.52
N PRO A 253 -7.82 1.93 -13.20
CA PRO A 253 -6.88 2.68 -12.37
C PRO A 253 -5.55 1.94 -12.09
N PRO A 254 -4.44 2.66 -11.83
CA PRO A 254 -3.13 2.07 -11.52
C PRO A 254 -3.17 1.03 -10.41
N MET A 255 -2.44 -0.07 -10.59
CA MET A 255 -2.37 -1.16 -9.60
C MET A 255 -1.80 -0.66 -8.26
N LYS A 256 -2.25 -1.25 -7.16
CA LYS A 256 -1.59 -1.06 -5.87
C LYS A 256 -0.27 -1.83 -5.86
N THR A 257 0.73 -1.26 -5.21
CA THR A 257 2.09 -1.79 -5.14
C THR A 257 2.56 -1.83 -3.70
N VAL A 258 3.31 -2.87 -3.32
CA VAL A 258 3.87 -3.05 -1.97
C VAL A 258 5.32 -3.52 -2.06
N VAL A 259 6.10 -3.30 -1.01
CA VAL A 259 7.45 -3.87 -0.88
C VAL A 259 7.71 -4.33 0.55
N GLY A 260 8.46 -5.42 0.70
CA GLY A 260 9.28 -5.67 1.89
C GLY A 260 10.47 -4.72 1.94
N LEU A 261 10.32 -3.51 2.49
CA LEU A 261 11.32 -2.44 2.38
C LEU A 261 12.67 -2.85 2.96
N SER A 262 12.68 -3.32 4.22
CA SER A 262 13.91 -3.68 4.94
C SER A 262 14.69 -4.84 4.32
N ASN A 263 14.17 -5.52 3.29
CA ASN A 263 14.94 -6.51 2.53
C ASN A 263 16.13 -5.88 1.80
N VAL A 264 16.02 -4.63 1.33
CA VAL A 264 17.10 -3.94 0.60
C VAL A 264 18.38 -3.83 1.44
N SER A 265 18.22 -3.64 2.75
CA SER A 265 19.31 -3.47 3.72
C SER A 265 19.70 -4.75 4.47
N ASN A 266 19.21 -5.92 4.08
CA ASN A 266 19.68 -7.17 4.66
C ASN A 266 21.17 -7.41 4.37
N GLY A 267 21.92 -7.94 5.35
CA GLY A 267 23.35 -8.21 5.25
C GLY A 267 24.29 -7.00 5.34
N VAL A 268 23.81 -5.75 5.31
CA VAL A 268 24.65 -4.55 5.51
C VAL A 268 24.92 -4.28 7.00
N PRO A 269 25.91 -3.43 7.36
CA PRO A 269 26.12 -3.00 8.74
C PRO A 269 24.86 -2.34 9.33
N LYS A 270 24.55 -2.64 10.60
CA LYS A 270 23.25 -2.29 11.23
C LYS A 270 22.98 -0.79 11.22
N GLU A 271 24.02 -0.01 11.47
CA GLU A 271 24.05 1.45 11.48
C GLU A 271 23.74 2.07 10.10
N MET A 272 23.95 1.34 9.00
CA MET A 272 23.66 1.82 7.64
C MET A 272 22.23 1.49 7.19
N ARG A 273 21.54 0.54 7.84
CA ARG A 273 20.23 0.04 7.39
C ARG A 273 19.18 1.13 7.25
N SER A 274 18.97 1.90 8.32
CA SER A 274 18.01 3.01 8.35
C SER A 274 18.23 4.03 7.23
N LEU A 275 19.50 4.34 6.89
CA LEU A 275 19.82 5.27 5.80
C LEU A 275 19.46 4.67 4.43
N ILE A 276 19.80 3.39 4.20
CA ILE A 276 19.50 2.71 2.94
C ILE A 276 17.99 2.57 2.76
N ASP A 277 17.26 2.10 3.78
CA ASP A 277 15.81 1.91 3.74
C ASP A 277 15.08 3.24 3.43
N ARG A 278 15.52 4.36 4.03
CA ARG A 278 15.00 5.71 3.77
C ARG A 278 15.18 6.20 2.34
N VAL A 279 16.42 6.13 1.85
CA VAL A 279 16.75 6.59 0.49
C VAL A 279 15.99 5.75 -0.52
N TYR A 280 15.92 4.42 -0.29
CA TYR A 280 15.23 3.51 -1.18
C TYR A 280 13.70 3.71 -1.17
N LEU A 281 13.09 3.90 0.00
CA LEU A 281 11.66 4.24 0.13
C LEU A 281 11.32 5.51 -0.68
N THR A 282 12.16 6.55 -0.60
CA THR A 282 11.94 7.82 -1.32
C THR A 282 11.89 7.61 -2.83
N LEU A 283 12.77 6.77 -3.38
CA LEU A 283 12.80 6.44 -4.81
C LEU A 283 11.57 5.63 -5.23
N LEU A 284 11.15 4.65 -4.42
CA LEU A 284 9.96 3.86 -4.69
C LEU A 284 8.67 4.69 -4.61
N MET A 285 8.56 5.59 -3.61
CA MET A 285 7.46 6.54 -3.48
C MET A 285 7.33 7.44 -4.71
N TYR A 286 8.45 7.92 -5.26
CA TYR A 286 8.47 8.76 -6.45
C TYR A 286 7.93 8.05 -7.70
N GLU A 287 8.21 6.75 -7.86
CA GLU A 287 7.66 5.93 -8.96
C GLU A 287 6.24 5.37 -8.65
N GLY A 288 5.61 5.77 -7.55
CA GLY A 288 4.21 5.46 -7.25
C GLY A 288 3.95 4.27 -6.32
N LEU A 289 4.89 3.90 -5.46
CA LEU A 289 4.68 2.90 -4.41
C LEU A 289 3.43 3.22 -3.57
N SER A 290 2.57 2.23 -3.33
CA SER A 290 1.30 2.42 -2.58
C SER A 290 1.36 1.95 -1.13
N ALA A 291 2.21 0.96 -0.82
CA ALA A 291 2.38 0.38 0.51
C ALA A 291 3.83 -0.04 0.78
N ALA A 292 4.23 -0.14 2.05
CA ALA A 292 5.52 -0.71 2.45
C ALA A 292 5.40 -1.52 3.75
N ILE A 293 5.93 -2.73 3.75
CA ILE A 293 6.26 -3.48 4.97
C ILE A 293 7.60 -2.94 5.46
N MET A 294 7.55 -2.23 6.59
CA MET A 294 8.64 -1.38 7.08
C MET A 294 8.61 -1.24 8.60
N ASN A 295 9.65 -0.62 9.16
CA ASN A 295 9.74 -0.29 10.58
C ASN A 295 9.13 1.10 10.91
N PRO A 296 7.88 1.22 11.39
CA PRO A 296 7.31 2.50 11.78
C PRO A 296 7.94 3.10 13.04
N LEU A 297 8.72 2.31 13.81
CA LEU A 297 9.42 2.78 15.01
C LEU A 297 10.76 3.47 14.68
N ASP A 298 11.20 3.46 13.42
CA ASP A 298 12.29 4.32 12.96
C ASP A 298 11.73 5.72 12.66
N LYS A 299 11.94 6.65 13.59
CA LYS A 299 11.46 8.03 13.46
C LYS A 299 12.01 8.72 12.22
N GLU A 300 13.28 8.51 11.89
CA GLU A 300 13.89 9.19 10.74
C GLU A 300 13.29 8.65 9.43
N LEU A 301 12.93 7.36 9.39
CA LEU A 301 12.22 6.75 8.26
C LEU A 301 10.80 7.29 8.09
N MET A 302 10.07 7.44 9.19
CA MET A 302 8.74 8.06 9.19
C MET A 302 8.79 9.55 8.82
N ASP A 303 9.80 10.29 9.28
CA ASP A 303 10.01 11.70 8.90
C ASP A 303 10.23 11.82 7.38
N VAL A 304 11.07 10.96 6.80
CA VAL A 304 11.33 10.94 5.34
C VAL A 304 10.07 10.58 4.55
N LEU A 305 9.27 9.61 4.99
CA LEU A 305 7.99 9.27 4.36
C LEU A 305 7.06 10.49 4.33
N LYS A 306 6.79 11.11 5.49
CA LYS A 306 5.90 12.29 5.59
C LYS A 306 6.42 13.48 4.77
N THR A 307 7.74 13.68 4.72
CA THR A 307 8.37 14.71 3.89
C THR A 307 8.19 14.43 2.40
N THR A 308 8.29 13.16 2.00
CA THR A 308 8.11 12.74 0.60
C THR A 308 6.65 12.91 0.17
N ASP A 309 5.68 12.58 1.03
CA ASP A 309 4.25 12.82 0.76
C ASP A 309 3.91 14.31 0.56
N VAL A 310 4.63 15.24 1.22
CA VAL A 310 4.51 16.67 0.95
C VAL A 310 5.04 17.02 -0.45
N PHE A 311 6.19 16.48 -0.87
CA PHE A 311 6.74 16.75 -2.20
C PHE A 311 5.92 16.14 -3.34
N LEU A 312 5.32 14.97 -3.14
CA LEU A 312 4.37 14.34 -4.08
C LEU A 312 2.98 15.03 -4.05
N GLY A 313 2.76 15.94 -3.10
CA GLY A 313 1.49 16.64 -2.91
C GLY A 313 0.36 15.73 -2.44
N ASN A 314 0.68 14.60 -1.80
CA ASN A 314 -0.26 13.74 -1.10
C ASN A 314 -0.72 14.40 0.20
N THR A 315 0.19 15.13 0.87
CA THR A 315 -0.07 15.95 2.06
C THR A 315 0.14 17.42 1.72
N LEU A 316 -0.76 18.30 2.18
CA LEU A 316 -0.58 19.76 2.03
C LEU A 316 0.47 20.25 3.04
N TYR A 317 1.43 21.06 2.60
CA TYR A 317 2.43 21.62 3.50
C TYR A 317 1.81 22.47 4.62
N ALA A 318 2.21 22.18 5.85
CA ALA A 318 2.15 23.07 7.00
C ALA A 318 3.41 22.86 7.84
N HIS A 319 3.77 23.80 8.72
CA HIS A 319 4.99 23.66 9.54
C HIS A 319 4.99 22.43 10.47
N SER A 320 3.81 21.87 10.79
CA SER A 320 3.60 20.68 11.61
C SER A 320 3.33 19.40 10.80
N TYR A 321 3.75 19.32 9.53
CA TYR A 321 3.46 18.15 8.66
C TYR A 321 4.02 16.82 9.19
N LEU A 322 5.02 16.86 10.08
CA LEU A 322 5.57 15.68 10.76
C LEU A 322 4.67 15.16 11.90
N ASP A 323 3.78 16.01 12.43
CA ASP A 323 2.85 15.69 13.51
C ASP A 323 1.49 15.16 13.01
N MET A 324 1.27 15.18 11.68
CA MET A 324 0.07 14.68 10.98
C MET A 324 0.09 13.18 10.76
#